data_AF-A0A6N8XA10-F1
#
_entry.id   AF-A0A6N8XA10-F1
#
_cell.length_a   1.000
_cell.length_b   1.000
_cell.length_c   1.000
_cell.angle_alpha   90.00
_cell.angle_beta   90.00
_cell.angle_gamma   90.00
#
_symmetry.space_group_name_H-M   'P 1'
#
loop_
_entity.id
_entity.type
_entity.pdbx_description
1 polymer ?
#
loop_
_entity_poly.entity_id
_entity_poly.type
_entity_poly.pdbx_seq_one_letter_code
_entity_poly.pdbx_strand_id
1 'polypeptide(L)'
;MSEHPLSRRDALAAMAAGAGVVLSGCGPSGDGGGAEGAAGGGGATAGGAGDAAPAAWVKDASPFVQHGTNLETRLADLDGLLTPNDLFFVRNHAPTPMIDPASYRLAVGGPGAERQVELSLDELRALPSHTLISYIECAGNWRGFFQRVTGRAASGSQWGTG
;
A
#
# COMPACT_ATOMS: atom_id res chain seq x y z
N MET A 1 -17.07 2.45 41.40
CA MET A 1 -16.01 1.64 40.76
C MET A 1 -15.93 2.12 39.33
N SER A 2 -15.02 3.05 39.05
CA SER A 2 -14.85 3.66 37.73
C SER A 2 -13.62 3.05 37.07
N GLU A 3 -13.83 2.22 36.06
CA GLU A 3 -12.78 1.64 35.25
C GLU A 3 -12.43 2.64 34.14
N HIS A 4 -11.24 3.23 34.19
CA HIS A 4 -10.69 4.01 33.09
C HIS A 4 -9.96 3.05 32.13
N PRO A 5 -10.44 2.83 30.88
CA PRO A 5 -9.71 2.01 29.94
C PRO A 5 -8.45 2.75 29.50
N LEU A 6 -7.30 2.10 29.63
CA LEU A 6 -5.99 2.61 29.22
C LEU A 6 -6.05 3.15 27.80
N SER A 7 -5.64 4.40 27.60
CA SER A 7 -5.69 5.04 26.29
C SER A 7 -4.44 4.70 25.48
N ARG A 8 -4.52 4.82 24.15
CA ARG A 8 -3.37 4.61 23.24
C ARG A 8 -2.13 5.43 23.62
N ARG A 9 -2.30 6.56 24.31
CA ARG A 9 -1.18 7.39 24.78
C ARG A 9 -0.41 6.73 25.94
N ASP A 10 -1.09 5.96 26.78
CA ASP A 10 -0.47 5.27 27.91
C ASP A 10 0.42 4.11 27.43
N ALA A 11 0.01 3.43 26.37
CA ALA A 11 0.79 2.36 25.73
C ALA A 11 2.09 2.87 25.06
N LEU A 12 2.05 4.06 24.42
CA LEU A 12 3.23 4.64 23.79
C LEU A 12 4.23 5.18 24.83
N ALA A 13 3.76 5.73 25.94
CA ALA A 13 4.63 6.16 27.04
C ALA A 13 5.41 4.98 27.66
N ALA A 14 4.79 3.80 27.76
CA ALA A 14 5.44 2.60 28.30
C ALA A 14 6.59 2.07 27.43
N MET A 15 6.56 2.28 26.10
CA MET A 15 7.63 1.82 25.21
C MET A 15 8.84 2.76 25.14
N ALA A 16 8.71 4.01 25.57
CA ALA A 16 9.84 4.96 25.63
C ALA A 16 10.77 4.74 26.84
N ALA A 17 10.34 3.97 27.85
CA ALA A 17 11.13 3.71 29.07
C ALA A 17 12.07 2.49 28.96
N GLY A 18 12.11 1.80 27.82
CA GLY A 18 12.82 0.52 27.65
C GLY A 18 14.10 0.55 26.79
N ALA A 19 14.69 1.72 26.52
CA ALA A 19 15.91 1.82 25.70
C ALA A 19 17.18 1.57 26.52
N GLY A 20 17.45 0.29 26.83
CA GLY A 20 18.77 -0.16 27.28
C GLY A 20 19.75 -0.21 26.12
N VAL A 21 20.68 0.76 26.07
CA VAL A 21 21.85 0.73 25.18
C VAL A 21 22.76 -0.42 25.60
N VAL A 22 22.99 -1.39 24.71
CA VAL A 22 24.10 -2.33 24.81
C VAL A 22 25.05 -2.05 23.65
N LEU A 23 26.15 -1.36 23.96
CA LEU A 23 27.33 -1.27 23.10
C LEU A 23 28.18 -2.51 23.34
N SER A 24 28.31 -3.38 22.35
CA SER A 24 29.37 -4.40 22.34
C SER A 24 30.00 -4.49 20.96
N GLY A 25 31.33 -4.31 20.95
CA GLY A 25 32.17 -4.02 19.78
C GLY A 25 32.52 -5.21 18.90
N CYS A 26 33.21 -4.87 17.80
CA CYS A 26 33.71 -5.73 16.73
C CYS A 26 34.69 -6.83 17.18
N GLY A 27 34.64 -7.97 16.46
CA GLY A 27 35.74 -8.91 16.26
C GLY A 27 35.49 -9.74 14.98
N PRO A 28 36.53 -10.05 14.16
CA PRO A 28 36.34 -10.64 12.83
C PRO A 28 36.35 -12.18 12.81
N SER A 29 35.62 -12.70 11.80
CA SER A 29 35.80 -13.92 10.98
C SER A 29 36.15 -15.25 11.65
N GLY A 30 35.26 -16.23 11.47
CA GLY A 30 35.54 -17.67 11.61
C GLY A 30 34.53 -18.49 10.82
N ASP A 31 35.04 -19.29 9.89
CA ASP A 31 34.32 -20.14 8.94
C ASP A 31 33.58 -21.31 9.62
N GLY A 32 32.47 -21.77 9.03
CA GLY A 32 31.82 -23.02 9.44
C GLY A 32 30.52 -23.27 8.68
N GLY A 33 30.56 -24.20 7.73
CA GLY A 33 29.45 -24.53 6.83
C GLY A 33 28.30 -25.32 7.46
N GLY A 34 27.31 -25.63 6.61
CA GLY A 34 26.28 -26.64 6.90
C GLY A 34 24.86 -26.25 6.50
N ALA A 35 24.57 -26.42 5.21
CA ALA A 35 23.43 -27.09 4.61
C ALA A 35 21.95 -26.90 5.09
N GLU A 36 21.10 -26.89 4.05
CA GLU A 36 19.70 -27.36 3.96
C GLU A 36 18.53 -26.43 4.33
N GLY A 37 17.53 -26.41 3.44
CA GLY A 37 16.15 -26.07 3.80
C GLY A 37 15.37 -25.28 2.75
N ALA A 38 14.70 -26.00 1.86
CA ALA A 38 13.79 -25.52 0.83
C ALA A 38 12.84 -24.37 1.26
N ALA A 39 12.77 -23.32 0.44
CA ALA A 39 11.63 -22.40 0.42
C ALA A 39 10.95 -22.50 -0.96
N GLY A 40 9.92 -23.34 -1.03
CA GLY A 40 8.97 -23.33 -2.13
C GLY A 40 8.18 -22.03 -2.09
N GLY A 41 8.60 -21.04 -2.88
CA GLY A 41 7.84 -19.82 -3.09
C GLY A 41 6.55 -20.14 -3.84
N GLY A 42 5.43 -20.16 -3.12
CA GLY A 42 4.10 -20.15 -3.70
C GLY A 42 3.86 -18.83 -4.43
N GLY A 43 4.29 -18.76 -5.68
CA GLY A 43 3.92 -17.69 -6.59
C GLY A 43 2.42 -17.74 -6.82
N ALA A 44 1.71 -16.68 -6.44
CA ALA A 44 0.33 -16.48 -6.81
C ALA A 44 0.25 -16.41 -8.34
N THR A 45 -0.27 -17.46 -8.98
CA THR A 45 -0.58 -17.44 -10.40
C THR A 45 -1.86 -16.65 -10.60
N ALA A 46 -1.74 -15.44 -11.14
CA ALA A 46 -2.88 -14.71 -11.64
C ALA A 46 -3.54 -15.54 -12.75
N GLY A 47 -4.76 -16.02 -12.51
CA GLY A 47 -5.58 -16.68 -13.52
C GLY A 47 -5.81 -15.74 -14.70
N GLY A 48 -5.58 -16.25 -15.91
CA GLY A 48 -5.60 -15.46 -17.15
C GLY A 48 -6.96 -14.85 -17.44
N ALA A 49 -7.01 -13.52 -17.45
CA ALA A 49 -8.01 -12.74 -18.16
C ALA A 49 -7.46 -12.42 -19.56
N GLY A 50 -8.32 -12.53 -20.59
CA GLY A 50 -7.97 -12.61 -22.01
C GLY A 50 -7.12 -11.47 -22.61
N ASP A 51 -6.76 -11.67 -23.89
CA ASP A 51 -5.78 -10.96 -24.75
C ASP A 51 -5.90 -9.42 -24.90
N ALA A 52 -6.66 -8.73 -24.05
CA ALA A 52 -6.60 -7.28 -24.00
C ALA A 52 -5.27 -6.84 -23.38
N ALA A 53 -4.51 -5.99 -24.09
CA ALA A 53 -3.33 -5.34 -23.53
C ALA A 53 -3.73 -4.65 -22.21
N PRO A 54 -2.99 -4.87 -21.11
CA PRO A 54 -3.48 -4.50 -19.80
C PRO A 54 -3.53 -2.97 -19.69
N ALA A 55 -4.73 -2.44 -19.42
CA ALA A 55 -4.94 -1.01 -19.35
C ALA A 55 -4.18 -0.42 -18.16
N ALA A 56 -3.53 0.74 -18.33
CA ALA A 56 -2.87 1.41 -17.22
C ALA A 56 -3.86 1.79 -16.10
N TRP A 57 -5.13 1.99 -16.44
CA TRP A 57 -6.27 2.31 -15.56
C TRP A 57 -7.59 1.96 -16.25
N VAL A 58 -8.69 1.91 -15.49
CA VAL A 58 -10.06 1.60 -15.98
C VAL A 58 -11.02 2.79 -16.00
N LYS A 59 -10.52 4.01 -15.74
CA LYS A 59 -11.30 5.26 -15.72
C LYS A 59 -11.03 6.15 -16.94
N ASP A 60 -11.90 7.12 -17.21
CA ASP A 60 -11.61 8.18 -18.20
C ASP A 60 -10.40 9.00 -17.74
N ALA A 61 -9.39 9.13 -18.60
CA ALA A 61 -8.18 9.88 -18.31
C ALA A 61 -8.27 11.37 -18.69
N SER A 62 -9.35 11.76 -19.39
CA SER A 62 -9.49 13.11 -19.96
C SER A 62 -9.38 14.26 -18.93
N PRO A 63 -9.89 14.17 -17.69
CA PRO A 63 -9.76 15.28 -16.74
C PRO A 63 -8.39 15.35 -16.04
N PHE A 64 -7.57 14.30 -16.13
CA PHE A 64 -6.36 14.14 -15.31
C PHE A 64 -5.08 14.73 -15.93
N VAL A 65 -4.10 15.02 -15.09
CA VAL A 65 -2.69 15.16 -15.51
C VAL A 65 -2.07 13.76 -15.52
N GLN A 66 -1.51 13.35 -16.67
CA GLN A 66 -1.01 11.97 -16.84
C GLN A 66 0.49 11.86 -16.54
N HIS A 67 0.86 10.89 -15.71
CA HIS A 67 2.24 10.57 -15.32
C HIS A 67 2.57 9.10 -15.60
N GLY A 68 2.73 8.74 -16.88
CA GLY A 68 2.94 7.35 -17.29
C GLY A 68 1.70 6.50 -17.01
N THR A 69 1.77 5.58 -16.06
CA THR A 69 0.64 4.72 -15.62
C THR A 69 -0.25 5.36 -14.54
N ASN A 70 -0.07 6.65 -14.25
CA ASN A 70 -0.71 7.33 -13.12
C ASN A 70 -1.51 8.55 -13.61
N LEU A 71 -2.57 8.89 -12.88
CA LEU A 71 -3.48 9.99 -13.19
C LEU A 71 -3.64 10.89 -11.96
N GLU A 72 -3.11 12.11 -12.05
CA GLU A 72 -3.21 13.17 -11.02
C GLU A 72 -4.47 14.00 -11.22
N THR A 73 -5.22 14.19 -10.14
CA THR A 73 -6.43 15.01 -10.17
C THR A 73 -6.04 16.48 -10.10
N ARG A 74 -6.62 17.32 -10.95
CA ARG A 74 -6.43 18.77 -10.82
C ARG A 74 -7.20 19.23 -9.60
N LEU A 75 -6.50 19.89 -8.67
CA LEU A 75 -7.12 20.39 -7.44
C LEU A 75 -8.32 21.33 -7.70
N ALA A 76 -8.32 22.05 -8.82
CA ALA A 76 -9.42 22.92 -9.23
C ALA A 76 -10.71 22.19 -9.63
N ASP A 77 -10.63 20.89 -9.93
CA ASP A 77 -11.79 20.05 -10.28
C ASP A 77 -12.40 19.36 -9.05
N LEU A 78 -11.75 19.47 -7.88
CA LEU A 78 -12.25 18.93 -6.62
C LEU A 78 -13.19 19.92 -5.95
N ASP A 79 -14.36 19.43 -5.54
CA ASP A 79 -15.33 20.18 -4.76
C ASP A 79 -15.78 19.37 -3.53
N GLY A 80 -15.93 20.06 -2.40
CA GLY A 80 -16.34 19.45 -1.14
C GLY A 80 -15.30 18.55 -0.45
N LEU A 81 -15.78 17.74 0.50
CA LEU A 81 -14.95 16.88 1.35
C LEU A 81 -14.62 15.51 0.72
N LEU A 82 -15.54 14.99 -0.11
CA LEU A 82 -15.43 13.65 -0.68
C LEU A 82 -15.12 13.77 -2.18
N THR A 83 -13.89 13.42 -2.55
CA THR A 83 -13.51 13.33 -3.96
C THR A 83 -14.37 12.28 -4.69
N PRO A 84 -15.09 12.65 -5.75
CA PRO A 84 -15.83 11.67 -6.56
C PRO A 84 -14.90 10.58 -7.11
N ASN A 85 -15.37 9.34 -7.22
CA ASN A 85 -14.54 8.22 -7.71
C ASN A 85 -13.93 8.49 -9.09
N ASP A 86 -14.69 9.15 -9.98
CA ASP A 86 -14.25 9.52 -11.33
C ASP A 86 -13.16 10.61 -11.33
N LEU A 87 -12.93 11.27 -10.19
CA LEU A 87 -11.89 12.26 -9.96
C LEU A 87 -10.89 11.82 -8.87
N PHE A 88 -10.95 10.59 -8.37
CA PHE A 88 -9.97 10.10 -7.40
C PHE A 88 -8.66 9.76 -8.12
N PHE A 89 -7.52 10.28 -7.66
CA PHE A 89 -6.22 10.07 -8.33
C PHE A 89 -5.90 8.57 -8.49
N VAL A 90 -5.15 8.20 -9.53
CA VAL A 90 -4.70 6.80 -9.73
C VAL A 90 -3.20 6.75 -9.67
N ARG A 91 -2.66 5.94 -8.76
CA ARG A 91 -1.23 5.60 -8.70
C ARG A 91 -1.05 4.10 -8.91
N ASN A 92 -0.60 3.72 -10.10
CA ASN A 92 -0.34 2.34 -10.48
C ASN A 92 1.16 2.12 -10.76
N HIS A 93 1.77 1.14 -10.08
CA HIS A 93 3.13 0.69 -10.39
C HIS A 93 3.18 -0.28 -11.58
N ALA A 94 2.07 -0.96 -11.83
CA ALA A 94 1.89 -1.94 -12.90
C ALA A 94 0.52 -1.69 -13.57
N PRO A 95 0.28 -2.23 -14.78
CA PRO A 95 -1.04 -2.18 -15.40
C PRO A 95 -2.16 -2.71 -14.48
N THR A 96 -3.38 -2.21 -14.69
CA THR A 96 -4.55 -2.62 -13.91
C THR A 96 -4.94 -4.06 -14.29
N PRO A 97 -5.04 -4.99 -13.33
CA PRO A 97 -5.45 -6.36 -13.61
C PRO A 97 -6.94 -6.43 -13.93
N MET A 98 -7.30 -7.27 -14.91
CA MET A 98 -8.68 -7.68 -15.13
C MET A 98 -8.95 -8.92 -14.26
N ILE A 99 -9.92 -8.82 -13.36
CA ILE A 99 -10.22 -9.87 -12.37
C ILE A 99 -11.62 -10.41 -12.65
N ASP A 100 -11.75 -11.72 -12.86
CA ASP A 100 -13.05 -12.39 -12.81
C ASP A 100 -13.50 -12.53 -11.34
N PRO A 101 -14.63 -11.91 -10.94
CA PRO A 101 -15.14 -12.01 -9.59
C PRO A 101 -15.42 -13.44 -9.12
N ALA A 102 -15.82 -14.35 -10.04
CA ALA A 102 -16.19 -15.72 -9.69
C ALA A 102 -14.96 -16.56 -9.28
N SER A 103 -13.82 -16.32 -9.94
CA SER A 103 -12.56 -17.02 -9.65
C SER A 103 -11.67 -16.31 -8.62
N TYR A 104 -12.04 -15.11 -8.16
CA TYR A 104 -11.23 -14.35 -7.19
C TYR A 104 -11.05 -15.10 -5.87
N ARG A 105 -9.81 -15.14 -5.36
CA ARG A 105 -9.47 -15.64 -4.03
C ARG A 105 -8.48 -14.70 -3.33
N LEU A 106 -8.76 -14.36 -2.08
CA LEU A 106 -7.86 -13.62 -1.19
C LEU A 106 -7.22 -14.60 -0.20
N ALA A 107 -5.92 -14.83 -0.35
CA ALA A 107 -5.14 -15.59 0.63
C ALA A 107 -4.69 -14.68 1.77
N VAL A 108 -4.98 -15.07 3.01
CA VAL A 108 -4.54 -14.39 4.23
C VAL A 108 -3.77 -15.39 5.09
N GLY A 109 -2.53 -15.06 5.45
CA GLY A 109 -1.65 -15.90 6.24
C GLY A 109 -0.40 -15.15 6.69
N GLY A 110 0.54 -15.87 7.31
CA GLY A 110 1.81 -15.34 7.81
C GLY A 110 2.06 -15.74 9.27
N PRO A 111 3.22 -15.37 9.85
CA PRO A 111 3.64 -15.83 11.18
C PRO A 111 2.69 -15.46 12.33
N GLY A 112 1.89 -14.40 12.16
CA GLY A 112 0.89 -13.96 13.13
C GLY A 112 -0.49 -14.60 12.97
N ALA A 113 -0.69 -15.47 11.97
CA ALA A 113 -1.95 -16.15 11.75
C ALA A 113 -1.89 -17.58 12.29
N GLU A 114 -2.96 -18.04 12.94
CA GLU A 114 -3.06 -19.44 13.40
C GLU A 114 -2.99 -20.43 12.23
N ARG A 115 -3.55 -20.05 11.07
CA ARG A 115 -3.53 -20.82 9.83
C ARG A 115 -3.75 -19.91 8.62
N GLN A 116 -3.37 -20.39 7.45
CA GLN A 116 -3.74 -19.75 6.19
C GLN A 116 -5.24 -19.93 5.91
N VAL A 117 -5.87 -18.88 5.42
CA VAL A 117 -7.26 -18.89 4.93
C VAL A 117 -7.29 -18.33 3.51
N GLU A 118 -8.22 -18.85 2.71
CA GLU A 118 -8.54 -18.30 1.40
C GLU A 118 -10.01 -17.92 1.38
N LEU A 119 -10.31 -16.69 0.94
CA LEU A 119 -11.67 -16.14 0.89
C LEU A 119 -12.05 -15.84 -0.55
N SER A 120 -13.22 -16.32 -0.98
CA SER A 120 -13.88 -15.82 -2.19
C SER A 120 -14.37 -14.37 -2.00
N LEU A 121 -14.74 -13.71 -3.10
CA LEU A 121 -15.27 -12.35 -3.04
C LEU A 121 -16.60 -12.29 -2.26
N ASP A 122 -17.45 -13.32 -2.38
CA ASP A 122 -18.73 -13.37 -1.68
C ASP A 122 -18.55 -13.61 -0.18
N GLU A 123 -17.61 -14.48 0.22
CA GLU A 123 -17.25 -14.66 1.64
C GLU A 123 -16.68 -13.38 2.24
N LEU A 124 -15.82 -12.66 1.51
CA LEU A 124 -15.27 -11.37 1.95
C LEU A 124 -16.38 -10.33 2.16
N ARG A 125 -17.38 -10.26 1.27
CA ARG A 125 -18.53 -9.36 1.38
C ARG A 125 -19.49 -9.71 2.51
N ALA A 126 -19.54 -10.98 2.92
CA ALA A 126 -20.38 -11.45 4.02
C ALA A 126 -19.80 -11.14 5.41
N LEU A 127 -18.52 -10.77 5.50
CA LEU A 127 -17.90 -10.35 6.77
C LEU A 127 -18.53 -9.04 7.29
N PRO A 128 -18.50 -8.80 8.62
CA PRO A 128 -18.91 -7.51 9.18
C PRO A 128 -18.15 -6.36 8.53
N SER A 129 -18.87 -5.34 8.07
CA SER A 129 -18.30 -4.19 7.38
C SER A 129 -18.34 -2.93 8.24
N HIS A 130 -17.35 -2.07 8.04
CA HIS A 130 -17.27 -0.73 8.63
C HIS A 130 -17.04 0.29 7.53
N THR A 131 -17.66 1.46 7.66
CA THR A 131 -17.47 2.59 6.74
C THR A 131 -16.69 3.69 7.44
N LEU A 132 -15.60 4.14 6.81
CA LEU A 132 -14.71 5.18 7.33
C LEU A 132 -14.43 6.20 6.23
N ILE A 133 -14.45 7.48 6.58
CA ILE A 133 -13.94 8.56 5.72
C ILE A 133 -12.44 8.68 6.00
N SER A 134 -11.62 8.44 4.98
CA SER A 134 -10.17 8.43 5.08
C SER A 134 -9.55 9.24 3.96
N TYR A 135 -8.51 10.00 4.29
CA TYR A 135 -7.66 10.69 3.32
C TYR A 135 -6.49 9.77 2.90
N ILE A 136 -6.23 9.68 1.60
CA ILE A 136 -5.11 8.92 1.04
C ILE A 136 -4.26 9.88 0.23
N GLU A 137 -2.98 9.97 0.58
CA GLU A 137 -2.01 10.82 -0.11
C GLU A 137 -0.85 9.99 -0.64
N CYS A 138 -0.45 10.26 -1.88
CA CYS A 138 0.78 9.68 -2.41
C CYS A 138 1.98 10.31 -1.70
N ALA A 139 2.94 9.51 -1.25
CA ALA A 139 4.23 10.01 -0.73
C ALA A 139 5.02 10.84 -1.77
N GLY A 140 4.60 10.83 -3.04
CA GLY A 140 5.13 11.69 -4.10
C GLY A 140 4.37 12.99 -4.33
N ASN A 141 3.30 13.29 -3.60
CA ASN A 141 2.60 14.57 -3.75
C ASN A 141 3.60 15.73 -3.59
N TRP A 142 3.44 16.80 -4.37
CA TRP A 142 4.36 17.93 -4.46
C TRP A 142 5.78 17.65 -4.99
N ARG A 143 6.09 16.43 -5.46
CA ARG A 143 7.44 16.10 -5.95
C ARG A 143 7.94 17.06 -7.04
N GLY A 144 7.07 17.50 -7.94
CA GLY A 144 7.43 18.43 -9.02
C GLY A 144 7.94 19.80 -8.54
N PHE A 145 7.69 20.18 -7.29
CA PHE A 145 8.20 21.42 -6.69
C PHE A 145 9.57 21.25 -6.03
N PHE A 146 10.02 20.02 -5.80
CA PHE A 146 11.29 19.74 -5.12
C PHE A 146 12.49 20.39 -5.82
N GLN A 147 12.50 20.40 -7.16
CA GLN A 147 13.54 21.07 -7.94
C GLN A 147 13.57 22.57 -7.71
N ARG A 148 12.42 23.23 -7.53
CA ARG A 148 12.36 24.68 -7.34
C ARG A 148 12.98 25.10 -6.01
N VAL A 149 12.85 24.25 -4.99
CA VAL A 149 13.35 24.51 -3.64
C VAL A 149 14.82 24.10 -3.51
N THR A 150 15.21 22.98 -4.08
CA THR A 150 16.53 22.36 -3.84
C THR A 150 17.52 22.49 -5.01
N GLY A 151 17.06 22.97 -6.16
CA GLY A 151 17.84 23.00 -7.40
C GLY A 151 18.01 21.65 -8.09
N ARG A 152 17.46 20.56 -7.53
CA ARG A 152 17.59 19.20 -8.09
C ARG A 152 16.22 18.53 -8.24
N ALA A 153 15.96 17.92 -9.40
CA ALA A 153 14.77 17.09 -9.58
C ALA A 153 14.87 15.80 -8.74
N ALA A 154 13.80 15.49 -8.01
CA ALA A 154 13.66 14.21 -7.33
C ALA A 154 13.31 13.11 -8.34
N SER A 155 13.74 11.87 -8.09
CA SER A 155 13.39 10.73 -8.94
C SER A 155 11.90 10.36 -8.81
N GLY A 156 11.32 9.79 -9.87
CA GLY A 156 9.92 9.35 -9.92
C GLY A 156 8.99 10.34 -10.63
N SER A 157 7.69 10.03 -10.65
CA SER A 157 6.67 10.89 -11.27
C SER A 157 6.62 12.26 -10.60
N GLN A 158 6.66 13.33 -11.39
CA GLN A 158 6.70 14.71 -10.92
C GLN A 158 5.29 15.22 -10.60
N TRP A 159 4.66 14.63 -9.58
CA TRP A 159 3.33 15.03 -9.11
C TRP A 159 3.28 16.52 -8.73
N GLY A 160 2.17 17.15 -9.07
CA GLY A 160 1.79 18.49 -8.66
C GLY A 160 1.14 18.46 -7.28
N THR A 161 -0.12 18.88 -7.18
CA THR A 161 -0.80 19.18 -5.91
C THR A 161 -2.01 18.29 -5.63
N GLY A 162 -2.27 17.27 -6.45
CA GLY A 162 -3.43 16.38 -6.32
C GLY A 162 -3.13 14.93 -6.65
#